data_AF-A0A7C6FMR5-F1
#
_entry.id   AF-A0A7C6FMR5-F1
#
_cell.length_a   1.000
_cell.length_b   1.000
_cell.length_c   1.000
_cell.angle_alpha   90.00
_cell.angle_beta   90.00
_cell.angle_gamma   90.00
#
_symmetry.space_group_name_H-M   'P 1'
#
loop_
_entity.id
_entity.type
_entity.pdbx_description
1 polymer ?
#
loop_
_entity_poly.entity_id
_entity_poly.type
_entity_poly.pdbx_seq_one_letter_code
_entity_poly.pdbx_strand_id
1 'polypeptide(L)'
;MYSRFRTDRITLQKGDKRPLNQKLLIGLIVFFMVTTILFMSLYLAGRGAKPQVKSLIERYTVIAVSDAIDAVNRLTTGIQSDSAAKLALVRQNIYLIDRLSSLCLAICGEATVPPEALTALYDDVNNYQELLQTVSSSTLETRSMLLNHLLSLQDLLTR
;
A
#
# COMPACT_ATOMS: atom_id res chain seq x y z
N MET A 1 3.30 35.73 91.34
CA MET A 1 4.20 36.43 90.38
C MET A 1 5.55 35.73 90.52
N TYR A 2 6.03 34.82 89.68
CA TYR A 2 5.95 34.65 88.24
C TYR A 2 5.83 33.16 87.85
N SER A 3 5.29 32.96 86.66
CA SER A 3 4.79 31.72 86.07
C SER A 3 5.86 30.85 85.40
N ARG A 4 5.59 29.53 85.44
CA ARG A 4 5.80 28.49 84.42
C ARG A 4 6.55 28.91 83.14
N PHE A 5 7.60 28.18 82.78
CA PHE A 5 7.80 27.68 81.41
C PHE A 5 8.58 26.36 81.46
N ARG A 6 7.83 25.25 81.41
CA ARG A 6 8.35 23.91 81.11
C ARG A 6 8.34 23.80 79.59
N THR A 7 9.51 23.82 78.98
CA THR A 7 9.65 23.71 77.52
C THR A 7 9.83 22.25 77.16
N ASP A 8 8.71 21.57 76.92
CA ASP A 8 8.70 20.26 76.28
C ASP A 8 9.20 20.43 74.84
N ARG A 9 10.46 20.04 74.58
CA ARG A 9 10.94 19.87 73.20
C ARG A 9 10.39 18.55 72.68
N ILE A 10 9.20 18.65 72.10
CA ILE A 10 8.60 17.62 71.27
C ILE A 10 9.48 17.40 70.04
N THR A 11 9.83 16.15 69.86
CA THR A 11 10.48 15.49 68.73
C THR A 11 10.03 16.02 67.37
N LEU A 12 10.98 16.46 66.55
CA LEU A 12 10.88 16.38 65.09
C LEU A 12 12.13 15.67 64.57
N GLN A 13 12.17 14.35 64.77
CA GLN A 13 12.96 13.47 63.94
C GLN A 13 12.34 13.54 62.54
N LYS A 14 12.80 14.51 61.75
CA LYS A 14 12.53 14.61 60.31
C LYS A 14 13.21 13.42 59.67
N GLY A 15 12.50 12.28 59.64
CA GLY A 15 12.94 11.07 58.97
C GLY A 15 13.38 11.41 57.55
N ASP A 16 14.68 11.28 57.31
CA ASP A 16 15.35 11.50 56.05
C ASP A 16 15.02 10.37 55.07
N LYS A 17 13.73 10.25 54.69
CA LYS A 17 13.23 9.31 53.67
C LYS A 17 12.90 10.03 52.35
N ARG A 18 13.48 11.22 52.14
CA ARG A 18 13.16 12.10 51.00
C ARG A 18 14.03 11.89 49.75
N PRO A 19 15.33 11.53 49.81
CA PRO A 19 16.12 11.44 48.58
C PRO A 19 15.84 10.17 47.78
N LEU A 20 15.40 9.08 48.42
CA LEU A 20 15.14 7.81 47.74
C LEU A 20 13.88 7.87 46.87
N ASN A 21 12.79 8.43 47.40
CA ASN A 21 11.54 8.60 46.67
C ASN A 21 11.69 9.62 45.54
N GLN A 22 12.49 10.68 45.75
CA GLN A 22 12.75 11.69 44.72
C GLN A 22 13.61 11.13 43.58
N LYS A 23 14.63 10.31 43.88
CA LYS A 23 15.41 9.59 42.86
C LYS A 23 14.57 8.56 42.09
N LEU A 24 13.68 7.84 42.78
CA LEU A 24 12.72 6.93 42.14
C LEU A 24 11.77 7.69 41.21
N LEU A 25 11.24 8.84 41.65
CA LEU A 25 10.31 9.66 40.88
C LEU A 25 11.00 10.28 39.65
N ILE A 26 12.23 10.76 39.80
CA ILE A 26 13.05 11.23 38.66
C ILE A 26 13.34 10.08 37.69
N GLY A 27 13.72 8.90 38.20
CA GLY A 27 13.95 7.72 37.36
C GLY A 27 12.71 7.31 36.56
N LEU A 28 11.52 7.39 37.17
CA LEU A 28 10.25 7.06 36.53
C LEU A 28 9.87 8.08 35.45
N ILE A 29 10.11 9.38 35.70
CA ILE A 29 9.91 10.45 34.71
C ILE A 29 10.84 10.25 33.51
N VAL A 30 12.13 9.99 33.75
CA VAL A 30 13.10 9.77 32.67
C VAL A 30 12.75 8.53 31.86
N PHE A 31 12.36 7.43 32.52
CA PHE A 31 11.88 6.22 31.86
C PHE A 31 10.65 6.53 30.97
N PHE A 32 9.65 7.23 31.50
CA PHE A 32 8.47 7.59 30.74
C PHE A 32 8.81 8.48 29.53
N MET A 33 9.74 9.42 29.69
CA MET A 33 10.20 10.28 28.60
C MET A 33 10.92 9.48 27.50
N VAL A 34 11.80 8.54 27.87
CA VAL A 34 12.49 7.68 26.90
C VAL A 34 11.50 6.79 26.15
N THR A 35 10.52 6.20 26.87
CA THR A 35 9.51 5.35 26.22
C THR A 35 8.61 6.12 25.27
N THR A 36 8.21 7.35 25.60
CA THR A 36 7.38 8.18 24.72
C THR A 36 8.15 8.64 23.49
N ILE A 37 9.44 8.98 23.62
CA ILE A 37 10.30 9.31 22.46
C ILE A 37 10.45 8.11 21.53
N LEU A 38 10.69 6.91 22.06
CA LEU A 38 10.76 5.67 21.27
C LEU A 38 9.43 5.34 20.57
N PHE A 39 8.31 5.52 21.27
CA PHE A 39 6.99 5.29 20.67
C PHE A 39 6.70 6.31 19.56
N MET A 40 7.03 7.58 19.79
CA MET A 40 6.85 8.67 18.82
C MET A 40 7.69 8.43 17.55
N SER A 41 8.94 8.00 17.69
CA SER A 41 9.82 7.75 16.55
C SER A 41 9.34 6.57 15.70
N LEU A 42 8.91 5.47 16.33
CA LEU A 42 8.32 4.33 15.63
C LEU A 42 6.99 4.70 14.95
N TYR A 43 6.16 5.50 15.61
CA TYR A 43 4.88 5.95 15.07
C TYR A 43 5.05 6.87 13.84
N LEU A 44 6.03 7.78 13.87
CA LEU A 44 6.34 8.66 12.74
C LEU A 44 6.96 7.90 11.56
N ALA A 45 7.82 6.91 11.82
CA ALA A 45 8.44 6.08 10.78
C ALA A 45 7.39 5.32 9.95
N GLY A 46 6.28 4.89 10.56
CA GLY A 46 5.20 4.19 9.85
C GLY A 46 4.27 5.07 9.01
N ARG A 47 4.27 6.40 9.21
CA ARG A 47 3.32 7.32 8.55
C ARG A 47 3.83 7.97 7.27
N GLY A 48 5.13 8.21 7.14
CA GLY A 48 5.68 9.00 6.03
C GLY A 48 5.72 8.30 4.67
N ALA A 49 5.84 6.97 4.64
CA ALA A 49 6.12 6.22 3.41
C ALA A 49 4.86 5.89 2.58
N LYS A 50 3.70 5.68 3.23
CA LYS A 50 2.47 5.21 2.57
C LYS A 50 1.98 6.09 1.41
N PRO A 51 1.88 7.43 1.53
CA PRO A 51 1.37 8.25 0.44
C PRO A 51 2.33 8.33 -0.75
N GLN A 52 3.64 8.24 -0.51
CA GLN A 52 4.65 8.26 -1.57
C GLN A 52 4.67 6.93 -2.34
N VAL A 53 4.54 5.81 -1.62
CA VAL A 53 4.45 4.48 -2.26
C VAL A 53 3.15 4.36 -3.05
N LYS A 54 2.03 4.88 -2.54
CA LYS A 54 0.75 4.89 -3.26
C LYS A 54 0.87 5.56 -4.62
N SER A 55 1.39 6.79 -4.67
CA SER A 55 1.51 7.54 -5.93
C SER A 55 2.48 6.91 -6.92
N LEU A 56 3.54 6.25 -6.43
CA LEU A 56 4.44 5.48 -7.28
C LEU A 56 3.73 4.27 -7.89
N ILE A 57 2.98 3.51 -7.08
CA ILE A 57 2.23 2.34 -7.56
C ILE A 57 1.17 2.76 -8.57
N GLU A 58 0.42 3.83 -8.31
CA GLU A 58 -0.56 4.39 -9.25
C GLU A 58 0.10 4.74 -10.58
N ARG A 59 1.23 5.45 -10.56
CA ARG A 59 1.99 5.80 -11.76
C ARG A 59 2.46 4.56 -12.54
N TYR A 60 3.01 3.56 -11.86
CA TYR A 60 3.43 2.32 -12.50
C TYR A 60 2.25 1.52 -13.04
N THR A 61 1.09 1.59 -12.40
CA THR A 61 -0.14 0.93 -12.86
C THR A 61 -0.62 1.57 -14.16
N VAL A 62 -0.64 2.90 -14.25
CA VAL A 62 -0.97 3.63 -15.49
C VAL A 62 0.00 3.28 -16.61
N ILE A 63 1.30 3.20 -16.32
CA ILE A 63 2.33 2.79 -17.30
C ILE A 63 2.04 1.36 -17.79
N ALA A 64 1.81 0.41 -16.88
CA ALA A 64 1.51 -0.98 -17.24
C ALA A 64 0.23 -1.12 -18.09
N VAL A 65 -0.80 -0.31 -17.82
CA VAL A 65 -2.01 -0.24 -18.65
C VAL A 65 -1.69 0.32 -20.03
N SER A 66 -0.88 1.37 -20.12
CA SER A 66 -0.44 1.92 -21.42
C SER A 66 0.36 0.88 -22.23
N ASP A 67 1.27 0.17 -21.58
CA ASP A 67 2.06 -0.89 -22.22
C ASP A 67 1.17 -2.06 -22.67
N ALA A 68 0.11 -2.39 -21.90
CA ALA A 68 -0.90 -3.37 -22.31
C ALA A 68 -1.66 -2.90 -23.55
N ILE A 69 -2.09 -1.64 -23.60
CA ILE A 69 -2.78 -1.05 -24.76
C ILE A 69 -1.89 -1.13 -26.01
N ASP A 70 -0.61 -0.75 -25.89
CA ASP A 70 0.34 -0.82 -26.99
C ASP A 70 0.58 -2.27 -27.45
N ALA A 71 0.64 -3.22 -26.52
CA ALA A 71 0.74 -4.64 -26.85
C ALA A 71 -0.51 -5.17 -27.57
N VAL A 72 -1.72 -4.76 -27.14
CA VAL A 72 -2.99 -5.10 -27.80
C VAL A 72 -3.11 -4.46 -29.17
N ASN A 73 -2.60 -3.24 -29.35
CA ASN A 73 -2.55 -2.58 -30.65
C ASN A 73 -1.66 -3.31 -31.66
N ARG A 74 -0.66 -4.04 -31.17
CA ARG A 74 0.23 -4.89 -31.97
C ARG A 74 -0.37 -6.26 -32.27
N LEU A 75 -1.45 -6.67 -31.59
CA LEU A 75 -2.21 -7.88 -31.95
C LEU A 75 -2.85 -7.65 -33.32
N THR A 76 -2.44 -8.46 -34.28
CA THR A 76 -2.95 -8.41 -35.65
C THR A 76 -4.35 -9.04 -35.70
N THR A 77 -5.16 -8.63 -36.67
CA THR A 77 -6.52 -9.16 -36.92
C THR A 77 -6.52 -10.56 -37.53
N GLY A 78 -5.34 -11.15 -37.74
CA GLY A 78 -5.16 -12.51 -38.23
C GLY A 78 -4.10 -13.25 -37.42
N ILE A 79 -4.14 -14.57 -37.52
CA ILE A 79 -3.17 -15.47 -36.89
C ILE A 79 -1.86 -15.35 -37.66
N GLN A 80 -0.92 -14.61 -37.09
CA GLN A 80 0.46 -14.57 -37.53
C GLN A 80 1.29 -15.48 -36.64
N SER A 81 2.47 -15.90 -37.12
CA SER A 81 3.39 -16.75 -36.36
C SER A 81 3.81 -16.13 -35.01
N ASP A 82 3.66 -14.82 -34.84
CA ASP A 82 4.01 -14.09 -33.62
C ASP A 82 2.81 -13.71 -32.73
N SER A 83 1.57 -14.05 -33.11
CA SER A 83 0.36 -13.68 -32.36
C SER A 83 0.37 -14.22 -30.92
N ALA A 84 0.88 -15.44 -30.71
CA ALA A 84 0.99 -16.03 -29.38
C ALA A 84 2.00 -15.28 -28.48
N ALA A 85 3.13 -14.86 -29.05
CA ALA A 85 4.15 -14.10 -28.34
C ALA A 85 3.63 -12.70 -27.97
N LYS A 86 2.93 -12.03 -28.89
CA LYS A 86 2.27 -10.75 -28.63
C LYS A 86 1.20 -10.86 -27.54
N LEU A 87 0.38 -11.91 -27.57
CA LEU A 87 -0.61 -12.15 -26.52
C LEU A 87 0.03 -12.42 -25.16
N ALA A 88 1.19 -13.09 -25.13
CA ALA A 88 1.94 -13.29 -23.89
C ALA A 88 2.40 -11.96 -23.27
N LEU A 89 2.81 -10.97 -24.09
CA LEU A 89 3.14 -9.62 -23.61
C LEU A 89 1.92 -8.92 -23.00
N VAL A 90 0.76 -9.03 -23.64
CA VAL A 90 -0.49 -8.48 -23.10
C VAL A 90 -0.82 -9.11 -21.73
N ARG A 91 -0.76 -10.44 -21.64
CA ARG A 91 -0.98 -11.17 -20.38
C ARG A 91 0.03 -10.77 -19.30
N GLN A 92 1.29 -10.56 -19.66
CA GLN A 92 2.33 -10.11 -18.74
C GLN A 92 2.01 -8.72 -18.17
N ASN A 93 1.56 -7.79 -19.01
CA ASN A 93 1.19 -6.45 -18.55
C ASN A 93 -0.06 -6.48 -17.65
N ILE A 94 -1.07 -7.30 -17.96
CA ILE A 94 -2.23 -7.50 -17.08
C ILE A 94 -1.83 -8.09 -15.73
N TYR A 95 -0.92 -9.07 -15.72
CA TYR A 95 -0.36 -9.61 -14.48
C TYR A 95 0.41 -8.56 -13.68
N LEU A 96 1.15 -7.68 -14.35
CA LEU A 96 1.83 -6.57 -13.67
C LEU A 96 0.83 -5.61 -13.02
N ILE A 97 -0.28 -5.30 -13.70
CA ILE A 97 -1.38 -4.47 -13.17
C ILE A 97 -1.97 -5.12 -11.91
N ASP A 98 -2.28 -6.42 -11.96
CA ASP A 98 -2.79 -7.17 -10.79
C ASP A 98 -1.80 -7.13 -9.61
N ARG A 99 -0.51 -7.37 -9.87
CA ARG A 99 0.52 -7.32 -8.84
C ARG A 99 0.67 -5.94 -8.21
N LEU A 100 0.62 -4.88 -9.01
CA LEU A 100 0.66 -3.50 -8.51
C LEU A 100 -0.58 -3.18 -7.66
N SER A 101 -1.77 -3.60 -8.11
CA SER A 101 -3.01 -3.43 -7.34
C SER A 101 -2.97 -4.18 -6.01
N SER A 102 -2.50 -5.44 -6.02
CA SER A 102 -2.31 -6.27 -4.83
C SER A 102 -1.28 -5.67 -3.86
N LEU A 103 -0.19 -5.09 -4.37
CA LEU A 103 0.80 -4.38 -3.56
C LEU A 103 0.21 -3.13 -2.91
N CYS A 104 -0.61 -2.37 -3.66
CA CYS A 104 -1.33 -1.22 -3.12
C CYS A 104 -2.28 -1.66 -1.99
N LEU A 105 -3.03 -2.74 -2.18
CA LEU A 105 -3.91 -3.28 -1.15
C LEU A 105 -3.15 -3.64 0.13
N ALA A 106 -1.98 -4.27 0.00
CA ALA A 106 -1.15 -4.66 1.14
C ALA A 106 -0.51 -3.47 1.88
N ILE A 107 -0.11 -2.42 1.16
CA ILE A 107 0.66 -1.30 1.73
C ILE A 107 -0.23 -0.10 2.09
N CYS A 108 -1.13 0.26 1.18
CA CYS A 108 -2.02 1.41 1.23
C CYS A 108 -3.38 1.05 1.85
N GLY A 109 -3.78 -0.23 1.83
CA GLY A 109 -5.06 -0.69 2.38
C GLY A 109 -6.22 -0.61 1.38
N GLU A 110 -5.94 -0.22 0.14
CA GLU A 110 -6.92 -0.09 -0.95
C GLU A 110 -6.30 -0.60 -2.25
N ALA A 111 -7.10 -1.30 -3.06
CA ALA A 111 -6.67 -1.76 -4.36
C ALA A 111 -6.77 -0.62 -5.37
N THR A 112 -5.75 -0.42 -6.19
CA THR A 112 -5.75 0.61 -7.24
C THR A 112 -6.67 0.24 -8.40
N VAL A 113 -6.90 -1.06 -8.61
CA VAL A 113 -7.73 -1.60 -9.70
C VAL A 113 -8.81 -2.50 -9.12
N PRO A 114 -10.09 -2.34 -9.53
CA PRO A 114 -11.17 -3.23 -9.11
C PRO A 114 -10.94 -4.68 -9.56
N PRO A 115 -11.25 -5.68 -8.72
CA PRO A 115 -11.07 -7.10 -9.06
C PRO A 115 -11.95 -7.53 -10.25
N GLU A 116 -13.11 -6.91 -10.43
CA GLU A 116 -13.99 -7.17 -11.57
C GLU A 116 -13.34 -6.75 -12.90
N ALA A 117 -12.59 -5.64 -12.90
CA ALA A 117 -11.88 -5.17 -14.08
C ALA A 117 -10.72 -6.12 -14.45
N LEU A 118 -9.97 -6.63 -13.47
CA LEU A 118 -8.93 -7.62 -13.71
C LEU A 118 -9.50 -8.93 -14.24
N THR A 119 -10.62 -9.37 -13.70
CA THR A 119 -11.32 -10.59 -14.16
C THR A 119 -11.73 -10.45 -15.63
N ALA A 120 -12.37 -9.33 -15.99
CA ALA A 120 -12.75 -9.06 -17.38
C ALA A 120 -11.55 -9.05 -18.34
N LEU A 121 -10.42 -8.45 -17.93
CA LEU A 121 -9.18 -8.45 -18.73
C LEU A 121 -8.59 -9.84 -18.93
N TYR A 122 -8.62 -10.69 -17.90
CA TYR A 122 -8.17 -12.08 -18.03
C TYR A 122 -9.10 -12.91 -18.92
N ASP A 123 -10.42 -12.72 -18.78
CA ASP A 123 -11.42 -13.40 -19.62
C ASP A 123 -11.23 -13.01 -21.10
N ASP A 124 -11.05 -11.74 -21.41
CA ASP A 124 -10.77 -11.26 -22.76
C ASP A 124 -9.50 -11.89 -23.36
N VAL A 125 -8.41 -11.95 -22.58
CA VAL A 125 -7.15 -12.56 -23.04
C VAL A 125 -7.30 -14.06 -23.26
N ASN A 126 -8.04 -14.75 -22.40
CA ASN A 126 -8.31 -16.18 -22.54
C ASN A 126 -9.18 -16.45 -23.76
N ASN A 127 -10.25 -15.69 -23.95
CA ASN A 127 -11.10 -15.74 -25.14
C ASN A 127 -10.27 -15.49 -26.42
N TYR A 128 -9.38 -14.50 -26.40
CA TYR A 128 -8.50 -14.24 -27.55
C TYR A 128 -7.55 -15.41 -27.81
N GLN A 129 -7.01 -16.04 -26.76
CA GLN A 129 -6.17 -17.22 -26.89
C GLN A 129 -6.93 -18.39 -27.52
N GLU A 130 -8.17 -18.64 -27.09
CA GLU A 130 -9.01 -19.69 -27.66
C GLU A 130 -9.27 -19.43 -29.15
N LEU A 131 -9.61 -18.19 -29.52
CA LEU A 131 -9.83 -17.81 -30.92
C LEU A 131 -8.58 -17.96 -31.79
N LEU A 132 -7.39 -17.70 -31.25
CA LEU A 132 -6.13 -17.98 -31.94
C LEU A 132 -5.93 -19.47 -32.19
N GLN A 133 -6.34 -20.33 -31.25
CA GLN A 133 -6.19 -21.78 -31.36
C GLN A 133 -7.22 -22.41 -32.31
N THR A 134 -8.44 -21.86 -32.38
CA THR A 134 -9.51 -22.39 -33.22
C THR A 134 -9.52 -21.85 -34.65
N VAL A 135 -8.57 -20.99 -35.02
CA VAL A 135 -8.50 -20.35 -36.35
C VAL A 135 -9.81 -19.64 -36.73
N SER A 136 -10.45 -18.99 -35.74
CA SER A 136 -11.69 -18.26 -35.96
C SER A 136 -11.42 -16.87 -36.55
N SER A 137 -12.27 -16.43 -37.47
CA SER A 137 -12.18 -15.12 -38.13
C SER A 137 -12.52 -13.93 -37.21
N SER A 138 -12.97 -14.16 -35.97
CA SER A 138 -13.48 -13.10 -35.07
C SER A 138 -12.49 -12.60 -34.02
N THR A 139 -11.17 -12.75 -34.21
CA THR A 139 -10.16 -12.20 -33.26
C THR A 139 -10.22 -10.67 -33.13
N LEU A 140 -10.76 -9.98 -34.15
CA LEU A 140 -10.93 -8.52 -34.14
C LEU A 140 -11.89 -8.04 -33.05
N GLU A 141 -12.98 -8.76 -32.80
CA GLU A 141 -14.01 -8.35 -31.83
C GLU A 141 -13.45 -8.43 -30.41
N THR A 142 -12.82 -9.55 -30.06
CA THR A 142 -12.20 -9.73 -28.75
C THR A 142 -11.01 -8.78 -28.55
N ARG A 143 -10.22 -8.50 -29.59
CA ARG A 143 -9.18 -7.45 -29.51
C ARG A 143 -9.79 -6.08 -29.18
N SER A 144 -10.91 -5.75 -29.81
CA SER A 144 -11.58 -4.46 -29.60
C SER A 144 -12.20 -4.37 -28.20
N MET A 145 -12.80 -5.46 -27.70
CA MET A 145 -13.30 -5.56 -26.33
C MET A 145 -12.17 -5.39 -25.30
N LEU A 146 -11.06 -6.10 -25.48
CA LEU A 146 -9.88 -5.99 -24.62
C LEU A 146 -9.30 -4.56 -24.61
N LEU A 147 -9.21 -3.94 -25.78
CA LEU A 147 -8.75 -2.55 -25.91
C LEU A 147 -9.69 -1.58 -25.18
N ASN A 148 -11.00 -1.77 -25.32
CA ASN A 148 -12.00 -0.94 -24.65
C ASN A 148 -11.93 -1.09 -23.12
N HIS A 149 -11.78 -2.31 -22.59
CA HIS A 149 -11.61 -2.52 -21.15
C HIS A 149 -10.32 -1.87 -20.63
N LEU A 150 -9.20 -1.97 -21.36
CA LEU A 150 -7.95 -1.31 -20.99
C LEU A 150 -8.04 0.22 -21.04
N LEU A 151 -8.70 0.79 -22.07
CA LEU A 151 -8.92 2.24 -22.17
C LEU A 151 -9.84 2.75 -21.05
N SER A 152 -10.90 2.01 -20.73
CA SER A 152 -11.78 2.33 -19.61
C SER A 152 -11.03 2.28 -18.27
N LEU A 153 -10.12 1.31 -18.11
CA LEU A 153 -9.27 1.23 -16.92
C LEU A 153 -8.28 2.40 -16.86
N GLN A 154 -7.70 2.80 -17.99
CA GLN A 154 -6.81 3.98 -18.05
C GLN A 154 -7.54 5.27 -17.67
N ASP A 155 -8.77 5.48 -18.15
CA ASP A 155 -9.60 6.63 -17.78
C ASP A 155 -9.94 6.62 -16.28
N LEU A 156 -10.23 5.45 -15.70
CA LEU A 156 -10.45 5.31 -14.26
C LEU A 156 -9.21 5.66 -13.42
N LEU A 157 -8.01 5.31 -13.88
CA LEU A 157 -6.75 5.51 -13.14
C LEU A 157 -6.16 6.91 -13.29
N THR A 158 -6.59 7.67 -14.29
CA THR A 158 -6.05 9.00 -14.59
C THR A 158 -6.95 10.14 -14.13
N ARG A 159 -8.16 9.83 -13.66
CA ARG A 159 -9.11 10.75 -13.02
C ARG A 159 -8.79 10.98 -11.55
#